data_AF-A0A2M9IGL8-F1
#
_entry.id   AF-A0A2M9IGL8-F1
#
_cell.length_a   1.000
_cell.length_b   1.000
_cell.length_c   1.000
_cell.angle_alpha   90.00
_cell.angle_beta   90.00
_cell.angle_gamma   90.00
#
_symmetry.space_group_name_H-M   'P 1'
#
loop_
_entity.id
_entity.type
_entity.pdbx_description
1 polymer ?
#
loop_
_entity_poly.entity_id
_entity_poly.type
_entity_poly.pdbx_seq_one_letter_code
_entity_poly.pdbx_strand_id
1 'polypeptide(L)'
;MHGIQQSARGRHEPGALTPGPAPGSQRRPRSALGRTVAQRENQIAGVSTPPAHRDRGTVVVSGLASDAHTWNLVYLQLVIEELGYRVINLGPCVPDDVLVAECRRIDPALVVIGSVNGHGCTDGLRAVTRLRACPELAATPMVIGGKLTVSDENAGRHARALMAAGFDAVFPDQASDAADFTAFVASLPPAAQPALIAGRSR
;
A
#
# COMPACT_ATOMS: atom_id res chain seq x y z
N MET A 1 -13.70 -66.44 -38.65
CA MET A 1 -14.08 -67.06 -37.35
C MET A 1 -14.45 -65.90 -36.43
N HIS A 2 -15.72 -65.76 -36.03
CA HIS A 2 -16.30 -66.28 -34.76
C HIS A 2 -15.69 -65.58 -33.51
N GLY A 3 -16.40 -64.91 -32.59
CA GLY A 3 -17.83 -64.56 -32.41
C GLY A 3 -17.96 -63.34 -31.44
N ILE A 4 -19.10 -62.70 -31.10
CA ILE A 4 -20.52 -63.11 -30.93
C ILE A 4 -20.67 -63.97 -29.66
N GLN A 5 -21.46 -63.67 -28.60
CA GLN A 5 -22.52 -62.67 -28.25
C GLN A 5 -22.71 -62.67 -26.67
N GLN A 6 -23.47 -61.85 -25.90
CA GLN A 6 -24.25 -60.57 -26.00
C GLN A 6 -24.70 -60.09 -24.57
N SER A 7 -25.15 -58.82 -24.40
CA SER A 7 -26.21 -58.36 -23.43
C SER A 7 -25.89 -58.33 -21.90
N ALA A 8 -26.70 -57.73 -21.01
CA ALA A 8 -28.11 -57.26 -21.08
C ALA A 8 -28.42 -55.95 -20.31
N ARG A 9 -29.60 -55.35 -20.59
CA ARG A 9 -30.21 -54.21 -19.86
C ARG A 9 -31.14 -54.66 -18.71
N GLY A 10 -31.31 -53.80 -17.71
CA GLY A 10 -32.47 -53.81 -16.80
C GLY A 10 -32.34 -52.78 -15.67
N ARG A 11 -33.42 -52.24 -15.08
CA ARG A 11 -34.82 -52.21 -15.51
C ARG A 11 -35.51 -51.04 -14.77
N HIS A 12 -36.38 -50.28 -15.43
CA HIS A 12 -37.22 -49.28 -14.75
C HIS A 12 -38.47 -49.95 -14.17
N GLU A 13 -38.90 -49.52 -12.98
CA GLU A 13 -40.22 -49.72 -12.37
C GLU A 13 -40.58 -48.45 -11.57
N PRO A 14 -41.87 -48.10 -11.37
CA PRO A 14 -42.27 -46.78 -10.88
C PRO A 14 -42.52 -46.70 -9.36
N GLY A 15 -42.05 -45.62 -8.73
CA GLY A 15 -42.43 -45.24 -7.36
C GLY A 15 -43.79 -44.51 -7.33
N ALA A 16 -44.63 -44.84 -6.34
CA ALA A 16 -46.03 -44.38 -6.30
C ALA A 16 -46.21 -42.90 -5.93
N LEU A 17 -47.31 -42.30 -6.44
CA LEU A 17 -47.72 -40.92 -6.19
C LEU A 17 -48.62 -40.83 -4.95
N THR A 18 -48.29 -39.99 -3.96
CA THR A 18 -49.16 -39.69 -2.81
C THR A 18 -49.31 -38.17 -2.61
N PRO A 19 -50.54 -37.61 -2.65
CA PRO A 19 -50.75 -36.18 -2.44
C PRO A 19 -50.75 -35.84 -0.95
N GLY A 20 -49.77 -35.04 -0.50
CA GLY A 20 -49.78 -34.42 0.83
C GLY A 20 -50.82 -33.28 0.93
N PRO A 21 -51.45 -33.06 2.09
CA PRO A 21 -52.48 -32.03 2.25
C PRO A 21 -51.91 -30.61 2.22
N ALA A 22 -52.70 -29.67 1.70
CA ALA A 22 -52.31 -28.26 1.64
C ALA A 22 -52.22 -27.61 3.04
N PRO A 23 -51.17 -26.83 3.35
CA PRO A 23 -51.04 -26.15 4.63
C PRO A 23 -52.04 -24.99 4.74
N GLY A 24 -52.88 -25.03 5.78
CA GLY A 24 -53.92 -24.03 6.03
C GLY A 24 -53.38 -22.64 6.41
N SER A 25 -54.19 -21.60 6.14
CA SER A 25 -53.84 -20.19 6.28
C SER A 25 -53.83 -19.68 7.74
N GLN A 26 -52.84 -20.10 8.53
CA GLN A 26 -52.62 -19.56 9.87
C GLN A 26 -52.20 -18.09 9.84
N ARG A 27 -53.14 -17.19 10.16
CA ARG A 27 -52.89 -15.76 10.41
C ARG A 27 -51.84 -15.59 11.52
N ARG A 28 -50.66 -15.04 11.18
CA ARG A 28 -49.72 -14.51 12.18
C ARG A 28 -50.24 -13.18 12.77
N PRO A 29 -50.02 -12.90 14.06
CA PRO A 29 -50.44 -11.65 14.70
C PRO A 29 -49.63 -10.45 14.17
N ARG A 30 -50.25 -9.26 14.16
CA ARG A 30 -49.61 -7.98 13.80
C ARG A 30 -49.23 -7.21 15.07
N SER A 31 -47.93 -7.07 15.37
CA SER A 31 -47.36 -5.93 16.12
C SER A 31 -45.83 -5.99 16.22
N ALA A 32 -45.22 -4.87 16.62
CA ALA A 32 -43.91 -4.79 17.27
C ALA A 32 -42.64 -5.23 16.50
N LEU A 33 -42.46 -4.80 15.25
CA LEU A 33 -41.12 -4.41 14.78
C LEU A 33 -41.05 -2.88 14.61
N GLY A 34 -40.73 -2.20 15.70
CA GLY A 34 -40.34 -0.79 15.69
C GLY A 34 -38.82 -0.65 15.49
N ARG A 35 -38.43 0.12 14.46
CA ARG A 35 -37.24 1.00 14.37
C ARG A 35 -37.10 1.45 12.92
N THR A 36 -37.26 2.75 12.67
CA THR A 36 -37.17 3.35 11.34
C THR A 36 -35.72 3.36 10.85
N VAL A 37 -35.49 3.37 9.52
CA VAL A 37 -34.14 3.38 8.93
C VAL A 37 -33.24 4.48 9.52
N ALA A 38 -33.81 5.67 9.76
CA ALA A 38 -33.16 6.82 10.42
C ALA A 38 -32.54 6.53 11.80
N GLN A 39 -32.88 5.42 12.46
CA GLN A 39 -32.29 5.03 13.75
C GLN A 39 -31.03 4.15 13.62
N ARG A 40 -30.55 3.87 12.39
CA ARG A 40 -29.22 3.28 12.16
C ARG A 40 -28.11 4.30 11.86
N GLU A 41 -28.47 5.51 11.45
CA GLU A 41 -27.52 6.51 10.96
C GLU A 41 -26.70 7.15 12.11
N ASN A 42 -27.27 7.20 13.31
CA ASN A 42 -26.63 7.82 14.48
C ASN A 42 -25.67 6.90 15.28
N GLN A 43 -25.16 5.82 14.66
CA GLN A 43 -24.19 4.90 15.28
C GLN A 43 -22.81 4.90 14.61
N ILE A 44 -22.49 5.95 13.84
CA ILE A 44 -21.14 6.25 13.34
C ILE A 44 -20.57 7.53 14.01
N ALA A 45 -21.16 7.93 15.15
CA ALA A 45 -20.61 8.94 16.06
C ALA A 45 -19.43 8.36 16.88
N GLY A 46 -18.43 7.88 16.16
CA GLY A 46 -17.31 7.07 16.68
C GLY A 46 -16.07 7.15 15.80
N VAL A 47 -15.91 8.23 15.01
CA VAL A 47 -14.61 8.59 14.44
C VAL A 47 -13.72 9.00 15.60
N SER A 48 -12.97 8.02 16.11
CA SER A 48 -11.77 8.28 16.91
C SER A 48 -10.90 9.28 16.15
N THR A 49 -10.48 10.36 16.82
CA THR A 49 -9.45 11.26 16.29
C THR A 49 -8.30 10.42 15.74
N PRO A 50 -7.86 10.61 14.47
CA PRO A 50 -6.72 9.87 13.95
C PRO A 50 -5.55 10.04 14.91
N PRO A 51 -4.78 8.96 15.20
CA PRO A 51 -3.80 8.96 16.27
C PRO A 51 -2.86 10.15 16.07
N ALA A 52 -2.90 11.08 17.04
CA ALA A 52 -2.19 12.35 16.96
C ALA A 52 -0.74 12.06 16.61
N HIS A 53 -0.33 12.46 15.40
CA HIS A 53 0.94 12.05 14.83
C HIS A 53 2.05 12.38 15.83
N ARG A 54 2.79 11.34 16.25
CA ARG A 54 4.00 11.54 17.02
C ARG A 54 4.94 12.34 16.12
N ASP A 55 5.53 13.41 16.64
CA ASP A 55 6.28 14.33 15.78
C ASP A 55 7.67 13.75 15.44
N ARG A 56 7.69 12.71 14.59
CA ARG A 56 8.89 12.06 14.04
C ARG A 56 9.44 12.78 12.82
N GLY A 57 8.76 13.81 12.31
CA GLY A 57 9.05 14.51 11.06
C GLY A 57 8.09 14.14 9.92
N THR A 58 8.44 14.59 8.70
CA THR A 58 7.65 14.36 7.48
C THR A 58 8.39 13.44 6.51
N VAL A 59 7.68 12.53 5.86
CA VAL A 59 8.22 11.59 4.87
C VAL A 59 7.60 11.91 3.50
N VAL A 60 8.42 11.97 2.46
CA VAL A 60 7.93 12.06 1.08
C VAL A 60 7.80 10.65 0.51
N VAL A 61 6.61 10.32 0.01
CA VAL A 61 6.36 9.11 -0.80
C VAL A 61 6.15 9.55 -2.25
N SER A 62 6.79 8.88 -3.21
CA SER A 62 6.67 9.22 -4.63
C SER A 62 6.79 8.00 -5.53
N GLY A 63 6.05 8.01 -6.63
CA GLY A 63 6.38 7.23 -7.82
C GLY A 63 7.54 7.85 -8.60
N LEU A 64 7.87 7.24 -9.75
CA LEU A 64 8.84 7.74 -10.71
C LEU A 64 8.14 8.19 -12.00
N ALA A 65 8.81 9.02 -12.80
CA ALA A 65 8.22 9.67 -13.99
C ALA A 65 7.57 8.69 -15.00
N SER A 66 8.10 7.47 -15.15
CA SER A 66 7.53 6.42 -16.02
C SER A 66 6.50 5.50 -15.35
N ASP A 67 6.24 5.66 -14.05
CA ASP A 67 5.50 4.67 -13.25
C ASP A 67 4.11 5.17 -12.82
N ALA A 68 3.08 4.63 -13.47
CA ALA A 68 1.67 5.00 -13.27
C ALA A 68 0.99 4.27 -12.09
N HIS A 69 1.68 3.38 -11.37
CA HIS A 69 1.07 2.58 -10.31
C HIS A 69 0.89 3.40 -9.02
N THR A 70 -0.26 3.19 -8.36
CA THR A 70 -0.69 3.99 -7.20
C THR A 70 -0.82 3.19 -5.91
N TRP A 71 -1.24 1.93 -5.96
CA TRP A 71 -1.51 1.13 -4.75
C TRP A 71 -0.23 0.86 -3.93
N ASN A 72 0.91 0.66 -4.57
CA ASN A 72 2.21 0.58 -3.88
C ASN A 72 2.49 1.86 -3.06
N LEU A 73 2.15 3.05 -3.59
CA LEU A 73 2.36 4.33 -2.92
C LEU A 73 1.38 4.56 -1.77
N VAL A 74 0.10 4.20 -1.95
CA VAL A 74 -0.91 4.29 -0.88
C VAL A 74 -0.62 3.27 0.24
N TYR A 75 -0.16 2.06 -0.09
CA TYR A 75 0.27 1.08 0.89
C TYR A 75 1.47 1.58 1.71
N LEU A 76 2.52 2.09 1.04
CA LEU A 76 3.68 2.70 1.71
C LEU A 76 3.26 3.83 2.63
N GLN A 77 2.36 4.72 2.18
CA GLN A 77 1.82 5.80 3.01
C GLN A 77 1.18 5.28 4.30
N LEU A 78 0.26 4.32 4.21
CA LEU A 78 -0.43 3.76 5.39
C LEU A 78 0.53 3.14 6.41
N VAL A 79 1.54 2.40 5.93
CA VAL A 79 2.57 1.79 6.80
C VAL A 79 3.44 2.86 7.48
N ILE A 80 3.81 3.93 6.75
CA ILE A 80 4.65 5.01 7.29
C ILE A 80 3.86 5.88 8.29
N GLU A 81 2.56 6.10 8.06
CA GLU A 81 1.64 6.76 8.99
C GLU A 81 1.43 5.92 10.28
N GLU A 82 1.32 4.60 10.17
CA GLU A 82 1.26 3.69 11.32
C GLU A 82 2.56 3.71 12.15
N LEU A 83 3.73 3.84 11.51
CA LEU A 83 5.02 4.09 12.16
C LEU A 83 5.15 5.52 12.74
N GLY A 84 4.10 6.33 12.66
CA GLY A 84 3.97 7.62 13.33
C GLY A 84 4.72 8.77 12.66
N TYR A 85 4.82 8.76 11.33
CA TYR A 85 5.29 9.92 10.55
C TYR A 85 4.13 10.63 9.86
N ARG A 86 4.29 11.92 9.55
CA ARG A 86 3.42 12.60 8.55
C ARG A 86 3.88 12.23 7.15
N VAL A 87 3.00 11.72 6.29
CA VAL A 87 3.33 11.47 4.88
C VAL A 87 2.87 12.62 3.99
N ILE A 88 3.72 13.00 3.02
CA ILE A 88 3.33 13.74 1.83
C ILE A 88 3.54 12.82 0.63
N ASN A 89 2.44 12.33 0.07
CA ASN A 89 2.45 11.42 -1.07
C ASN A 89 2.28 12.22 -2.37
N LEU A 90 3.34 12.29 -3.18
CA LEU A 90 3.36 13.01 -4.46
C LEU A 90 2.65 12.24 -5.58
N GLY A 91 2.32 10.96 -5.36
CA GLY A 91 1.59 10.12 -6.31
C GLY A 91 2.48 9.52 -7.43
N PRO A 92 1.85 9.00 -8.50
CA PRO A 92 2.54 8.35 -9.62
C PRO A 92 3.08 9.36 -10.64
N CYS A 93 3.88 8.89 -11.60
CA CYS A 93 4.36 9.65 -12.76
C CYS A 93 5.10 10.97 -12.43
N VAL A 94 5.67 11.11 -11.22
CA VAL A 94 6.27 12.37 -10.75
C VAL A 94 7.56 12.68 -11.54
N PRO A 95 7.65 13.83 -12.23
CA PRO A 95 8.88 14.27 -12.89
C PRO A 95 9.99 14.54 -11.87
N ASP A 96 11.23 14.13 -12.16
CA ASP A 96 12.32 14.26 -11.17
C ASP A 96 12.73 15.72 -10.84
N ASP A 97 12.34 16.73 -11.63
CA ASP A 97 12.41 18.15 -11.23
C ASP A 97 11.34 18.53 -10.19
N VAL A 98 10.11 18.02 -10.32
CA VAL A 98 9.04 18.20 -9.33
C VAL A 98 9.39 17.50 -8.03
N LEU A 99 9.89 16.25 -8.11
CA LEU A 99 10.36 15.50 -6.94
C LEU A 99 11.47 16.25 -6.17
N VAL A 100 12.46 16.79 -6.88
CA VAL A 100 13.54 17.58 -6.28
C VAL A 100 13.00 18.88 -5.66
N ALA A 101 12.14 19.61 -6.38
CA ALA A 101 11.55 20.85 -5.87
C ALA A 101 10.73 20.62 -4.59
N GLU A 102 9.89 19.59 -4.57
CA GLU A 102 9.07 19.24 -3.41
C GLU A 102 9.90 18.73 -2.24
N CYS A 103 10.90 17.87 -2.46
CA CYS A 103 11.79 17.44 -1.37
C CYS A 103 12.52 18.63 -0.73
N ARG A 104 13.06 19.57 -1.52
CA ARG A 104 13.71 20.79 -1.01
C ARG A 104 12.73 21.73 -0.29
N ARG A 105 11.45 21.75 -0.68
CA ARG A 105 10.39 22.55 -0.05
C ARG A 105 9.84 21.93 1.24
N ILE A 106 9.93 20.61 1.38
CA ILE A 106 9.35 19.84 2.50
C ILE A 106 10.36 19.62 3.63
N ASP A 107 11.66 19.56 3.31
CA ASP A 107 12.74 19.13 4.22
C ASP A 107 12.43 17.79 4.92
N PRO A 108 12.27 16.69 4.15
CA PRO A 108 11.77 15.43 4.69
C PRO A 108 12.83 14.66 5.50
N ALA A 109 12.36 14.00 6.55
CA ALA A 109 13.13 13.06 7.36
C ALA A 109 13.43 11.71 6.65
N LEU A 110 12.74 11.45 5.53
CA LEU A 110 12.94 10.29 4.65
C LEU A 110 12.27 10.55 3.29
N VAL A 111 12.89 10.11 2.20
CA VAL A 111 12.26 9.99 0.87
C VAL A 111 12.09 8.51 0.52
N VAL A 112 10.88 8.10 0.17
CA VAL A 112 10.52 6.72 -0.21
C VAL A 112 10.03 6.70 -1.65
N ILE A 113 10.77 6.03 -2.52
CA ILE A 113 10.44 5.86 -3.93
C ILE A 113 9.82 4.47 -4.16
N GLY A 114 8.56 4.42 -4.56
CA GLY A 114 7.88 3.18 -4.92
C GLY A 114 7.80 3.00 -6.44
N SER A 115 8.33 1.90 -6.97
CA SER A 115 8.21 1.57 -8.41
C SER A 115 7.98 0.08 -8.63
N VAL A 116 7.05 -0.24 -9.52
CA VAL A 116 6.67 -1.61 -9.89
C VAL A 116 6.55 -1.82 -11.41
N ASN A 117 6.77 -0.79 -12.24
CA ASN A 117 6.73 -0.89 -13.70
C ASN A 117 7.94 -1.61 -14.35
N GLY A 118 8.91 -2.12 -13.56
CA GLY A 118 10.10 -2.78 -14.05
C GLY A 118 11.22 -1.86 -14.58
N HIS A 119 11.05 -0.53 -14.51
CA HIS A 119 12.04 0.48 -14.92
C HIS A 119 12.66 1.22 -13.73
N GLY A 120 12.24 0.90 -12.50
CA GLY A 120 12.63 1.59 -11.27
C GLY A 120 14.14 1.72 -11.04
N CYS A 121 14.99 0.82 -11.55
CA CYS A 121 16.44 1.03 -11.51
C CYS A 121 16.90 2.19 -12.42
N THR A 122 16.40 2.28 -13.65
CA THR A 122 16.84 3.31 -14.62
C THR A 122 16.34 4.68 -14.20
N ASP A 123 15.07 4.78 -13.82
CA ASP A 123 14.47 6.02 -13.34
C ASP A 123 14.99 6.40 -11.94
N GLY A 124 15.19 5.42 -11.04
CA GLY A 124 15.73 5.63 -9.71
C GLY A 124 17.15 6.19 -9.73
N LEU A 125 18.03 5.65 -10.58
CA LEU A 125 19.40 6.19 -10.78
C LEU A 125 19.37 7.67 -11.21
N ARG A 126 18.47 8.04 -12.12
CA ARG A 126 18.30 9.44 -12.55
C ARG A 126 17.78 10.32 -11.41
N ALA A 127 16.73 9.88 -10.72
CA ALA A 127 16.11 10.64 -9.64
C ALA A 127 17.07 10.87 -8.46
N VAL A 128 17.76 9.83 -7.96
CA VAL A 128 18.66 9.96 -6.81
C VAL A 128 19.88 10.81 -7.12
N THR A 129 20.42 10.72 -8.34
CA THR A 129 21.53 11.60 -8.78
C THR A 129 21.12 13.08 -8.73
N ARG A 130 19.88 13.41 -9.11
CA ARG A 130 19.36 14.78 -9.06
C ARG A 130 19.02 15.24 -7.64
N LEU A 131 18.53 14.35 -6.78
CA LEU A 131 18.28 14.63 -5.35
C LEU A 131 19.60 14.87 -4.59
N ARG A 132 20.61 14.00 -4.76
CA ARG A 132 21.92 14.13 -4.11
C ARG A 132 22.78 15.28 -4.64
N ALA A 133 22.44 15.85 -5.80
CA ALA A 133 23.02 17.10 -6.28
C ALA A 133 22.55 18.35 -5.50
N CYS A 134 21.57 18.22 -4.60
CA CYS A 134 21.07 19.30 -3.74
C CYS A 134 21.73 19.20 -2.34
N PRO A 135 22.64 20.12 -1.96
CA PRO A 135 23.38 20.03 -0.69
C PRO A 135 22.48 19.96 0.56
N GLU A 136 21.30 20.58 0.52
CA GLU A 136 20.32 20.51 1.62
C GLU A 136 19.73 19.10 1.81
N LEU A 137 19.70 18.26 0.78
CA LEU A 137 19.23 16.87 0.84
C LEU A 137 20.37 15.85 1.01
N ALA A 138 21.61 16.31 1.25
CA ALA A 138 22.78 15.44 1.32
C ALA A 138 22.73 14.46 2.51
N ALA A 139 22.08 14.84 3.62
CA ALA A 139 21.91 14.02 4.81
C ALA A 139 20.53 13.33 4.92
N THR A 140 19.58 13.66 4.04
CA THR A 140 18.23 13.09 4.02
C THR A 140 18.28 11.60 3.68
N PRO A 141 17.72 10.68 4.49
CA PRO A 141 17.58 9.28 4.11
C PRO A 141 16.73 9.12 2.83
N MET A 142 17.18 8.30 1.89
CA MET A 142 16.48 8.02 0.63
C MET A 142 16.44 6.51 0.37
N VAL A 143 15.26 5.96 0.10
CA VAL A 143 15.08 4.53 -0.20
C VAL A 143 14.22 4.30 -1.44
N ILE A 144 14.40 3.16 -2.09
CA ILE A 144 13.62 2.74 -3.27
C ILE A 144 13.20 1.27 -3.17
N GLY A 145 11.98 0.93 -3.57
CA GLY A 145 11.48 -0.43 -3.49
C GLY A 145 10.34 -0.80 -4.44
N GLY A 146 10.06 -2.10 -4.49
CA GLY A 146 9.10 -2.74 -5.40
C GLY A 146 9.78 -3.49 -6.55
N LYS A 147 9.10 -3.62 -7.69
CA LYS A 147 9.59 -4.31 -8.88
C LYS A 147 10.41 -3.36 -9.76
N LEU A 148 11.69 -3.24 -9.41
CA LEU A 148 12.64 -2.27 -10.00
C LEU A 148 13.22 -2.70 -11.36
N THR A 149 13.00 -3.95 -11.78
CA THR A 149 13.49 -4.53 -13.04
C THR A 149 12.43 -5.42 -13.71
N VAL A 150 12.55 -5.64 -15.03
CA VAL A 150 11.72 -6.60 -15.78
C VAL A 150 12.26 -8.03 -15.78
N SER A 151 13.55 -8.22 -15.45
CA SER A 151 14.22 -9.52 -15.26
C SER A 151 14.99 -9.52 -13.94
N ASP A 152 15.01 -10.66 -13.26
CA ASP A 152 15.63 -10.85 -11.95
C ASP A 152 17.12 -11.22 -12.04
N GLU A 153 17.60 -11.66 -13.21
CA GLU A 153 18.98 -12.10 -13.47
C GLU A 153 20.05 -11.05 -13.09
N ASN A 154 19.66 -9.77 -13.05
CA ASN A 154 20.52 -8.65 -12.69
C ASN A 154 20.07 -7.91 -11.40
N ALA A 155 19.04 -8.37 -10.69
CA ALA A 155 18.42 -7.62 -9.58
C ALA A 155 19.45 -7.15 -8.53
N GLY A 156 20.34 -8.05 -8.08
CA GLY A 156 21.40 -7.71 -7.12
C GLY A 156 22.48 -6.75 -7.67
N ARG A 157 22.68 -6.69 -9.01
CA ARG A 157 23.53 -5.67 -9.66
C ARG A 157 22.84 -4.31 -9.67
N HIS A 158 21.55 -4.28 -9.98
CA HIS A 158 20.74 -3.07 -9.99
C HIS A 158 20.60 -2.46 -8.58
N ALA A 159 20.37 -3.27 -7.55
CA ALA A 159 20.35 -2.80 -6.16
C ALA A 159 21.70 -2.17 -5.75
N ARG A 160 22.84 -2.81 -6.05
CA ARG A 160 24.17 -2.22 -5.77
C ARG A 160 24.43 -0.92 -6.54
N ALA A 161 23.93 -0.78 -7.77
CA ALA A 161 24.05 0.45 -8.54
C ALA A 161 23.22 1.60 -7.94
N LEU A 162 21.99 1.32 -7.50
CA LEU A 162 21.13 2.29 -6.80
C LEU A 162 21.73 2.77 -5.48
N MET A 163 22.26 1.84 -4.67
CA MET A 163 23.00 2.19 -3.44
C MET A 163 24.22 3.08 -3.74
N ALA A 164 25.03 2.70 -4.73
CA ALA A 164 26.23 3.46 -5.13
C ALA A 164 25.92 4.85 -5.73
N ALA A 165 24.70 5.07 -6.24
CA ALA A 165 24.21 6.38 -6.68
C ALA A 165 23.64 7.24 -5.55
N GLY A 166 23.54 6.70 -4.32
CA GLY A 166 23.16 7.44 -3.12
C GLY A 166 21.78 7.10 -2.54
N PHE A 167 21.19 5.94 -2.84
CA PHE A 167 20.12 5.39 -1.99
C PHE A 167 20.74 4.74 -0.73
N ASP A 168 20.11 4.94 0.43
CA ASP A 168 20.55 4.40 1.73
C ASP A 168 20.02 2.98 1.99
N ALA A 169 18.93 2.60 1.31
CA ALA A 169 18.45 1.22 1.22
C ALA A 169 17.66 0.97 -0.08
N VAL A 170 17.65 -0.30 -0.52
CA VAL A 170 16.88 -0.78 -1.68
C VAL A 170 16.11 -2.02 -1.26
N PHE A 171 14.79 -2.06 -1.55
CA PHE A 171 13.88 -3.14 -1.15
C PHE A 171 13.22 -3.78 -2.39
N PRO A 172 13.86 -4.74 -3.08
CA PRO A 172 13.29 -5.39 -4.25
C PRO A 172 12.15 -6.35 -3.84
N ASP A 173 11.05 -6.31 -4.58
CA ASP A 173 9.83 -7.13 -4.39
C ASP A 173 10.05 -8.64 -4.19
N GLN A 174 11.14 -9.19 -4.74
CA GLN A 174 11.49 -10.62 -4.66
C GLN A 174 12.60 -10.93 -3.62
N ALA A 175 13.09 -9.92 -2.88
CA ALA A 175 14.26 -10.03 -2.00
C ALA A 175 14.16 -9.23 -0.69
N SER A 176 13.04 -8.55 -0.43
CA SER A 176 12.76 -7.84 0.82
C SER A 176 11.26 -7.81 1.08
N ASP A 177 10.86 -7.85 2.35
CA ASP A 177 9.45 -7.78 2.74
C ASP A 177 9.09 -6.47 3.50
N ALA A 178 7.86 -6.40 4.01
CA ALA A 178 7.39 -5.25 4.78
C ALA A 178 8.04 -5.16 6.18
N ALA A 179 8.52 -6.27 6.76
CA ALA A 179 9.26 -6.27 8.01
C ALA A 179 10.65 -5.66 7.82
N ASP A 180 11.35 -5.97 6.73
CA ASP A 180 12.63 -5.32 6.37
C ASP A 180 12.48 -3.80 6.26
N PHE A 181 11.45 -3.34 5.52
CA PHE A 181 11.18 -1.91 5.33
C PHE A 181 10.79 -1.22 6.65
N THR A 182 9.87 -1.81 7.42
CA THR A 182 9.45 -1.22 8.70
C THR A 182 10.57 -1.22 9.75
N ALA A 183 11.46 -2.23 9.76
CA ALA A 183 12.65 -2.23 10.60
C ALA A 183 13.62 -1.10 10.24
N PHE A 184 13.85 -0.84 8.94
CA PHE A 184 14.64 0.31 8.50
C PHE A 184 14.02 1.64 8.98
N VAL A 185 12.72 1.87 8.75
CA VAL A 185 12.02 3.10 9.14
C VAL A 185 11.88 3.25 10.66
N ALA A 186 11.91 2.16 11.42
CA ALA A 186 12.04 2.16 12.88
C ALA A 186 13.46 2.50 13.37
N SER A 187 14.50 2.16 12.60
CA SER A 187 15.90 2.45 12.93
C SER A 187 16.33 3.91 12.69
N LEU A 188 15.58 4.64 11.86
CA LEU A 188 15.86 6.05 11.58
C LEU A 188 15.77 6.90 12.85
N PRO A 189 16.73 7.83 13.08
CA PRO A 189 16.66 8.75 14.22
C PRO A 189 15.38 9.59 14.14
N PRO A 190 14.80 9.99 15.29
CA PRO A 190 13.72 10.97 15.30
C PRO A 190 14.20 12.27 14.62
N ALA A 191 13.36 12.90 13.81
CA ALA A 191 13.67 14.23 13.31
C ALA A 191 13.92 15.19 14.48
N ALA A 192 14.92 16.07 14.34
CA ALA A 192 15.18 17.11 15.32
C ALA A 192 13.96 18.04 15.37
N GLN A 193 13.25 18.06 16.51
CA GLN A 193 12.10 18.95 16.70
C GLN A 193 12.55 20.40 16.45
N PRO A 194 11.81 21.19 15.64
CA PRO A 194 12.07 22.61 15.51
C PRO A 194 12.05 23.25 16.89
N ALA A 195 13.17 23.86 17.29
CA ALA A 195 13.29 24.45 18.62
C ALA A 195 12.19 25.51 18.80
N LEU A 196 11.23 25.24 19.68
CA LEU A 196 10.12 26.15 19.97
C LEU A 196 10.68 27.50 20.40
N ILE A 197 10.64 28.48 19.50
CA ILE A 197 11.01 29.86 19.81
C ILE A 197 9.96 30.38 20.77
N ALA A 198 10.27 30.29 22.07
CA ALA A 198 9.43 30.79 23.15
C ALA A 198 9.16 32.28 22.90
N GLY A 199 7.93 32.58 22.45
CA GLY A 199 7.54 33.93 22.05
C GLY A 199 7.75 34.89 23.22
N ARG A 200 8.63 35.88 23.04
CA ARG A 200 8.80 36.94 24.03
C ARG A 200 7.50 37.70 24.16
N SER A 201 6.84 37.56 25.30
CA SER A 201 5.76 38.43 25.71
C SER A 201 6.22 39.90 25.71
N ARG A 202 5.28 40.78 25.38
CA ARG A 202 5.32 42.22 25.61
C ARG A 202 4.07 42.59 26.42
#